data_AF-A0A1G0Z564-F1
#
_entry.id   AF-A0A1G0Z564-F1
#
_cell.length_a   1.000
_cell.length_b   1.000
_cell.length_c   1.000
_cell.angle_alpha   90.00
_cell.angle_beta   90.00
_cell.angle_gamma   90.00
#
_symmetry.space_group_name_H-M   'P 1'
#
loop_
_entity.id
_entity.type
_entity.pdbx_description
1 polymer ?
#
loop_
_entity_poly.entity_id
_entity_poly.type
_entity_poly.pdbx_seq_one_letter_code
_entity_poly.pdbx_strand_id
1 'polypeptide(L)'
;MKVKTKRNLDAPLKTEALKFVSMKSTVDDIKGKNLQKILRSGILENFIWRENGSWDHHGWINLCEEISLNDVNPVDFDQVGMILETVKEIYNRIEADGRCHAAK
;
A
#
# COMPACT_ATOMS: atom_id res chain seq x y z
N MET A 1 -1.05 35.82 -5.66
CA MET A 1 0.17 35.16 -6.19
C MET A 1 0.35 33.79 -5.52
N LYS A 2 0.56 32.76 -6.35
CA LYS A 2 1.02 31.39 -6.09
C LYS A 2 0.19 30.51 -5.14
N VAL A 3 -0.76 29.81 -5.78
CA VAL A 3 -1.42 28.58 -5.32
C VAL A 3 -0.36 27.62 -4.76
N LYS A 4 -0.50 27.23 -3.49
CA LYS A 4 0.27 26.14 -2.89
C LYS A 4 -0.17 24.84 -3.55
N THR A 5 0.45 24.50 -4.68
CA THR A 5 0.32 23.18 -5.29
C THR A 5 0.75 22.15 -4.25
N LYS A 6 -0.23 21.47 -3.64
CA LYS A 6 0.00 20.21 -2.92
C LYS A 6 0.64 19.27 -3.95
N ARG A 7 1.97 19.11 -3.87
CA ARG A 7 2.70 18.14 -4.69
C ARG A 7 2.16 16.77 -4.29
N ASN A 8 1.32 16.24 -5.16
CA ASN A 8 0.76 14.89 -5.12
C ASN A 8 1.95 13.92 -5.17
N LEU A 9 2.36 13.41 -4.01
CA LEU A 9 3.46 12.47 -3.82
C LEU A 9 2.96 11.01 -3.85
N ASP A 10 1.66 10.79 -4.04
CA ASP A 10 0.99 9.49 -4.07
C ASP A 10 1.13 8.73 -5.40
N ALA A 11 1.62 9.38 -6.46
CA ALA A 11 1.42 8.91 -7.83
C ALA A 11 2.23 7.66 -8.26
N PRO A 12 3.52 7.45 -7.87
CA PRO A 12 4.29 6.32 -8.43
C PRO A 12 3.91 4.98 -7.78
N LEU A 13 3.73 4.94 -6.46
CA LEU A 13 3.40 3.73 -5.70
C LEU A 13 2.00 3.20 -6.04
N LYS A 14 1.01 4.10 -6.11
CA LYS A 14 -0.37 3.72 -6.46
C LYS A 14 -0.48 3.20 -7.89
N THR A 15 0.28 3.75 -8.83
CA THR A 15 0.16 3.38 -10.25
C THR A 15 0.70 1.99 -10.54
N GLU A 16 1.79 1.57 -9.90
CA GLU A 16 2.35 0.23 -10.08
C GLU A 16 1.52 -0.84 -9.36
N ALA A 17 1.11 -0.62 -8.11
CA ALA A 17 0.25 -1.56 -7.38
C ALA A 17 -1.11 -1.78 -8.07
N LEU A 18 -1.73 -0.74 -8.63
CA LEU A 18 -2.99 -0.88 -9.39
C LEU A 18 -2.81 -1.67 -10.71
N LYS A 19 -1.66 -1.56 -11.38
CA LYS A 19 -1.39 -2.34 -12.61
C LYS A 19 -1.30 -3.84 -12.33
N PHE A 20 -0.69 -4.23 -11.20
CA PHE A 20 -0.60 -5.63 -10.78
C PHE A 20 -1.97 -6.26 -10.49
N VAL A 21 -2.86 -5.54 -9.79
CA VAL A 21 -4.24 -6.01 -9.52
C VAL A 21 -5.05 -6.10 -10.82
N SER A 22 -4.87 -5.17 -11.75
CA SER A 22 -5.58 -5.14 -13.03
C SER A 22 -5.27 -6.36 -13.92
N MET A 23 -4.05 -6.91 -13.86
CA MET A 23 -3.63 -8.06 -14.70
C MET A 23 -4.07 -9.44 -14.17
N LYS A 24 -4.52 -9.56 -12.91
CA LYS A 24 -4.89 -10.84 -12.27
C LYS A 24 -6.39 -10.99 -11.99
N SER A 25 -7.21 -10.01 -12.36
CA SER A 25 -8.66 -10.00 -12.11
C SER A 25 -9.41 -10.98 -13.01
N THR A 26 -9.37 -12.27 -12.71
CA THR A 26 -10.24 -13.28 -13.35
C THR A 26 -10.84 -14.29 -12.37
N VAL A 27 -10.71 -14.10 -11.07
CA VAL A 27 -11.39 -14.95 -10.06
C VAL A 27 -11.75 -14.08 -8.84
N ASP A 28 -13.05 -14.00 -8.51
CA ASP A 28 -13.67 -13.27 -7.38
C ASP A 28 -13.72 -11.71 -7.43
N ASP A 29 -14.69 -11.19 -8.19
CA ASP A 29 -14.99 -9.76 -8.43
C ASP A 29 -15.12 -8.89 -7.16
N ILE A 30 -15.56 -9.45 -6.02
CA ILE A 30 -15.72 -8.70 -4.77
C ILE A 30 -14.39 -8.53 -4.03
N LYS A 31 -13.57 -9.59 -3.93
CA LYS A 31 -12.26 -9.54 -3.25
C LYS A 31 -11.29 -8.63 -3.98
N GLY A 32 -11.26 -8.69 -5.32
CA GLY A 32 -10.43 -7.80 -6.14
C GLY A 32 -10.81 -6.32 -6.02
N LYS A 33 -12.12 -6.01 -5.98
CA LYS A 33 -12.60 -4.63 -5.76
C LYS A 33 -12.24 -4.10 -4.39
N ASN A 34 -12.35 -4.93 -3.35
CA ASN A 34 -11.96 -4.56 -1.99
C ASN A 34 -10.45 -4.34 -1.88
N LEU A 35 -9.64 -5.16 -2.53
CA LEU A 35 -8.19 -4.96 -2.62
C LEU A 35 -7.84 -3.62 -3.27
N GLN A 36 -8.51 -3.24 -4.36
CA GLN A 36 -8.30 -1.92 -4.96
C GLN A 36 -8.67 -0.76 -4.03
N LYS A 37 -9.70 -0.92 -3.19
CA LYS A 37 -10.04 0.09 -2.17
C LYS A 37 -8.92 0.25 -1.14
N ILE A 38 -8.32 -0.85 -0.69
CA ILE A 38 -7.18 -0.85 0.24
C ILE A 38 -5.96 -0.17 -0.37
N LEU A 39 -5.68 -0.41 -1.65
CA LEU A 39 -4.58 0.27 -2.34
C LEU A 39 -4.84 1.76 -2.49
N ARG A 40 -6.08 2.14 -2.81
CA ARG A 40 -6.45 3.54 -3.01
C ARG A 40 -6.47 4.33 -1.70
N SER A 41 -6.78 3.68 -0.57
CA SER A 41 -6.78 4.32 0.75
C SER A 41 -5.37 4.62 1.26
N GLY A 42 -4.33 3.98 0.73
CA GLY A 42 -2.95 4.17 1.16
C GLY A 42 -2.60 3.47 2.47
N ILE A 43 -3.45 2.55 2.95
CA ILE A 43 -3.22 1.78 4.18
C ILE A 43 -1.88 1.03 4.13
N LEU A 44 -1.59 0.34 3.01
CA LEU A 44 -0.35 -0.43 2.86
C LEU A 44 0.89 0.46 2.80
N GLU A 45 0.80 1.61 2.14
CA GLU A 45 1.89 2.58 2.09
C GLU A 45 2.17 3.09 3.51
N ASN A 46 1.14 3.58 4.20
CA ASN A 46 1.27 4.12 5.55
C ASN A 46 1.84 3.08 6.54
N PHE A 47 1.44 1.82 6.41
CA PHE A 47 2.01 0.71 7.17
C PHE A 47 3.52 0.57 6.92
N ILE A 48 3.95 0.51 5.65
CA ILE A 48 5.37 0.37 5.30
C ILE A 48 6.18 1.56 5.81
N TRP A 49 5.65 2.78 5.73
CA TRP A 49 6.30 3.97 6.29
C TRP A 49 6.42 3.90 7.81
N ARG A 50 5.39 3.45 8.51
CA ARG A 50 5.38 3.31 9.98
C ARG A 50 6.37 2.25 10.47
N GLU A 51 6.40 1.11 9.78
CA GLU A 51 7.30 -0.01 10.08
C GLU A 51 8.68 0.15 9.42
N ASN A 52 8.93 1.27 8.73
CA ASN A 52 10.18 1.59 8.05
C ASN A 52 10.66 0.45 7.10
N GLY A 53 9.72 -0.16 6.38
CA GLY A 53 9.98 -1.27 5.46
C GLY A 53 10.25 -2.62 6.12
N SER A 54 10.14 -2.75 7.45
CA SER A 54 10.42 -3.98 8.18
C SER A 54 9.38 -4.25 9.27
N TRP A 55 8.62 -5.32 9.14
CA TRP A 55 7.62 -5.73 10.12
C TRP A 55 7.83 -7.18 10.54
N ASP A 56 7.46 -7.50 11.77
CA ASP A 56 7.36 -8.87 12.27
C ASP A 56 5.92 -9.40 12.18
N HIS A 57 5.68 -10.58 12.74
CA HIS A 57 4.37 -11.22 12.72
C HIS A 57 3.27 -10.39 13.39
N HIS A 58 3.58 -9.70 14.49
CA HIS A 58 2.62 -8.82 15.16
C HIS A 58 2.28 -7.60 14.30
N GLY A 59 3.26 -7.02 13.61
CA GLY A 59 3.02 -5.95 12.65
C GLY A 59 2.05 -6.39 11.55
N TRP A 60 2.24 -7.60 11.02
CA TRP A 60 1.33 -8.20 10.05
C TRP A 60 -0.10 -8.39 10.59
N ILE A 61 -0.26 -8.92 11.80
CA ILE A 61 -1.58 -9.10 12.42
C ILE A 61 -2.29 -7.75 12.59
N ASN A 62 -1.59 -6.74 13.11
CA ASN A 62 -2.14 -5.41 13.33
C ASN A 62 -2.65 -4.79 12.01
N LEU A 63 -1.95 -5.02 10.91
CA LEU A 63 -2.39 -4.58 9.59
C LEU A 63 -3.66 -5.31 9.14
N CYS A 64 -3.74 -6.62 9.34
CA CYS A 64 -4.93 -7.41 9.00
C CYS A 64 -6.16 -6.94 9.80
N GLU A 65 -5.98 -6.59 11.07
CA GLU A 65 -7.04 -5.99 11.89
C GLU A 65 -7.44 -4.60 11.38
N GLU A 66 -6.46 -3.74 11.04
CA GLU A 66 -6.71 -2.41 10.47
C GLU A 66 -7.51 -2.50 9.15
N ILE A 67 -7.16 -3.45 8.28
CA ILE A 67 -7.90 -3.73 7.03
C ILE A 67 -9.32 -4.22 7.33
N SER A 68 -9.47 -5.11 8.32
CA SER A 68 -10.77 -5.67 8.69
C SER A 68 -11.72 -4.59 9.25
N LEU A 69 -11.19 -3.61 9.98
CA LEU A 69 -11.93 -2.46 10.50
C LEU A 69 -12.40 -1.48 9.42
N ASN A 70 -11.85 -1.54 8.20
CA ASN A 70 -12.20 -0.65 7.10
C ASN A 70 -13.37 -1.16 6.22
N ASP A 71 -14.17 -2.13 6.70
CA ASP A 71 -15.35 -2.67 6.00
C ASP A 71 -15.06 -3.22 4.57
N VAL A 72 -13.83 -3.65 4.31
CA VAL A 72 -13.38 -4.19 3.01
C VAL A 72 -13.37 -5.72 2.97
N ASN A 73 -14.17 -6.37 3.82
CA ASN A 73 -14.30 -7.82 3.84
C ASN A 73 -15.35 -8.29 2.79
N PRO A 74 -15.12 -9.39 2.05
CA PRO A 74 -13.95 -10.28 2.05
C PRO A 74 -12.73 -9.69 1.34
N VAL A 75 -11.54 -9.93 1.90
CA VAL A 75 -10.24 -9.61 1.31
C VAL A 75 -9.36 -10.87 1.25
N ASP A 76 -8.49 -10.96 0.25
CA ASP A 76 -7.49 -11.99 0.13
C ASP A 76 -6.17 -11.50 0.77
N PHE A 77 -5.88 -11.98 1.98
CA PHE A 77 -4.69 -11.57 2.72
C PHE A 77 -3.39 -12.10 2.10
N ASP A 78 -3.42 -13.21 1.35
CA ASP A 78 -2.26 -13.68 0.60
C ASP A 78 -1.89 -12.66 -0.50
N GLN A 79 -2.90 -12.11 -1.18
CA GLN A 79 -2.68 -11.02 -2.15
C GLN A 79 -2.19 -9.73 -1.50
N VAL A 80 -2.70 -9.39 -0.31
CA VAL A 80 -2.20 -8.23 0.46
C VAL A 80 -0.72 -8.39 0.76
N GLY A 81 -0.29 -9.56 1.23
CA GLY A 81 1.11 -9.87 1.53
C GLY A 81 2.02 -9.74 0.30
N MET A 82 1.59 -10.27 -0.85
CA MET A 82 2.35 -10.10 -2.11
C MET A 82 2.52 -8.64 -2.51
N ILE A 83 1.49 -7.81 -2.32
CA ILE A 83 1.58 -6.39 -2.66
C ILE A 83 2.47 -5.64 -1.67
N LEU A 84 2.46 -5.99 -0.38
CA LEU A 84 3.36 -5.40 0.61
C LEU A 84 4.83 -5.58 0.25
N GLU A 85 5.21 -6.77 -0.19
CA GLU A 85 6.59 -7.02 -0.62
C GLU A 85 6.97 -6.12 -1.81
N THR A 86 6.10 -6.00 -2.81
CA THR A 86 6.32 -5.07 -3.95
C THR A 86 6.46 -3.61 -3.48
N VAL A 87 5.57 -3.15 -2.59
CA VAL A 87 5.61 -1.77 -2.09
C VAL A 87 6.87 -1.53 -1.24
N LYS A 88 7.31 -2.54 -0.47
CA LYS A 88 8.57 -2.51 0.28
C LYS A 88 9.79 -2.41 -0.63
N GLU A 89 9.83 -3.15 -1.73
CA GLU A 89 10.91 -3.02 -2.73
C GLU A 89 10.98 -1.60 -3.29
N ILE A 90 9.83 -0.98 -3.58
CA ILE A 90 9.79 0.41 -4.07
C ILE A 90 10.23 1.37 -2.97
N TYR A 91 9.77 1.19 -1.72
CA TYR A 91 10.20 1.98 -0.57
C TYR A 91 11.73 1.92 -0.40
N ASN A 92 12.32 0.72 -0.41
CA ASN A 92 13.77 0.53 -0.30
C ASN A 92 14.52 1.21 -1.46
N ARG A 93 13.97 1.17 -2.67
CA ARG A 93 14.54 1.85 -3.83
C ARG A 93 14.51 3.38 -3.67
N ILE A 94 13.45 3.93 -3.09
CA ILE A 94 13.32 5.36 -2.80
C ILE A 94 14.30 5.79 -1.71
N GLU A 95 14.42 5.00 -0.63
CA GLU A 95 15.39 5.24 0.45
C GLU A 95 16.84 5.20 -0.06
N ALA A 96 17.17 4.24 -0.93
CA ALA A 96 18.50 4.11 -1.53
C ALA A 96 18.87 5.29 -2.46
N ASP A 97 17.88 5.98 -3.04
CA ASP A 97 18.07 7.14 -3.92
C ASP A 97 18.34 8.45 -3.13
N GLY A 98 18.36 8.41 -1.80
CA GLY A 98 18.69 9.55 -0.94
C GLY A 98 17.63 10.66 -0.95
N ARG A 99 16.42 10.40 -1.46
CA ARG A 99 15.28 11.33 -1.40
C ARG A 99 14.52 11.21 -0.07
N CYS A 100 15.21 11.43 1.03
CA CYS A 100 14.62 11.47 2.35
C CYS A 100 13.77 12.75 2.52
N HIS A 101 12.48 12.63 2.80
CA HIS A 101 11.72 13.66 3.51
C HIS A 101 11.52 13.15 4.93
N ALA A 102 12.28 13.70 5.87
CA ALA A 102 12.11 13.43 7.28
C ALA A 102 10.72 13.90 7.73
N ALA A 103 9.99 13.03 8.41
CA ALA A 103 8.99 13.42 9.40
C ALA A 103 9.15 12.50 10.61
N LYS A 104 9.80 13.06 11.64
CA LYS A 104 9.82 12.54 13.01
C LYS A 104 8.57 13.01 13.75
#